data_AF-A0A1A2YEU7-F1
#
_entry.id   AF-A0A1A2YEU7-F1
#
_cell.length_a   1.000
_cell.length_b   1.000
_cell.length_c   1.000
_cell.angle_alpha   90.00
_cell.angle_beta   90.00
_cell.angle_gamma   90.00
#
_symmetry.space_group_name_H-M   'P 1'
#
loop_
_entity.id
_entity.type
_entity.pdbx_description
1 polymer ?
#
loop_
_entity_poly.entity_id
_entity_poly.type
_entity_poly.pdbx_seq_one_letter_code
_entity_poly.pdbx_strand_id
1 'polypeptide(L)'
;MTPVLHFAANFWWLVFPLGGAIGGGLRAIGAANERRAERRMERYRLKQQAKIAVAEASGRGRTHEEADRRELAKLVAAHDRTDARWFDYEVDIAKLLDFPLMTNMRDPLTIAFHKAKRRADLLRPEPPDALVGDRDALLDYRDAVDEYLSAFEIAEAEAIRRRRSDFSADDQQRLARAQNLLHLANDDAATREERQNAYARATKELDGLIALPAPARAAIEQRIAGQIEA
;
A
#
# COMPACT_ATOMS: atom_id res chain seq x y z
N MET A 1 11.43 69.44 79.40
CA MET A 1 10.92 68.05 79.35
C MET A 1 9.41 68.14 79.11
N THR A 2 8.78 67.92 77.97
CA THR A 2 9.14 67.56 76.59
C THR A 2 7.82 67.76 75.81
N PRO A 3 7.64 68.81 74.99
CA PRO A 3 6.36 69.08 74.29
C PRO A 3 5.94 67.94 73.34
N VAL A 4 6.91 67.10 72.96
CA VAL A 4 6.74 65.86 72.20
C VAL A 4 5.86 64.84 72.93
N LEU A 5 5.88 64.80 74.28
CA LEU A 5 5.08 63.85 75.07
C LEU A 5 3.59 64.23 75.12
N HIS A 6 3.27 65.53 75.07
CA HIS A 6 1.87 66.01 75.12
C HIS A 6 1.16 65.85 73.77
N PHE A 7 1.89 66.02 72.67
CA PHE A 7 1.39 65.72 71.32
C PHE A 7 1.17 64.22 71.14
N ALA A 8 2.10 63.37 71.59
CA ALA A 8 1.96 61.92 71.57
C ALA A 8 0.78 61.42 72.44
N ALA A 9 0.51 62.07 73.57
CA ALA A 9 -0.63 61.73 74.45
C ALA A 9 -2.00 62.12 73.85
N ASN A 10 -2.09 63.26 73.14
CA ASN A 10 -3.36 63.75 72.59
C ASN A 10 -3.75 63.10 71.24
N PHE A 11 -2.74 62.69 70.46
CA PHE A 11 -2.94 62.15 69.11
C PHE A 11 -2.70 60.64 69.01
N TRP A 12 -2.61 59.92 70.13
CA TRP A 12 -2.38 58.47 70.14
C TRP A 12 -3.44 57.67 69.35
N TRP A 13 -4.67 58.20 69.26
CA TRP A 13 -5.78 57.60 68.51
C TRP A 13 -5.54 57.57 66.99
N LEU A 14 -4.65 58.40 66.44
CA LEU A 14 -4.31 58.40 65.00
C LEU A 14 -3.61 57.12 64.53
N VAL A 15 -3.03 56.34 65.45
CA VAL A 15 -2.46 55.01 65.17
C VAL A 15 -3.53 54.06 64.62
N PHE A 16 -4.80 54.22 64.99
CA PHE A 16 -5.89 53.36 64.49
C PHE A 16 -6.25 53.60 63.01
N PRO A 17 -6.59 54.82 62.55
CA PRO A 17 -6.89 55.07 61.14
C PRO A 17 -5.65 54.94 60.24
N LEU A 18 -4.47 55.40 60.69
CA LEU A 18 -3.22 55.25 59.91
C LEU A 18 -2.73 53.79 59.91
N GLY A 19 -2.80 53.08 61.04
CA GLY A 19 -2.45 51.67 61.12
C GLY A 19 -3.40 50.77 60.31
N GLY A 20 -4.69 51.09 60.30
CA GLY A 20 -5.69 50.43 59.46
C GLY A 20 -5.46 50.68 57.95
N ALA A 21 -5.13 51.90 57.56
CA ALA A 21 -4.82 52.25 56.17
C ALA A 21 -3.53 51.59 55.66
N ILE A 22 -2.48 51.56 56.50
CA ILE A 22 -1.20 50.90 56.17
C ILE A 22 -1.37 49.37 56.12
N GLY A 23 -2.06 48.78 57.09
CA GLY A 23 -2.36 47.34 57.11
C GLY A 23 -3.23 46.90 55.93
N GLY A 24 -4.22 47.71 55.56
CA GLY A 24 -5.07 47.49 54.38
C GLY A 24 -4.30 47.57 53.06
N GLY A 25 -3.40 48.56 52.92
CA GLY A 25 -2.53 48.72 51.76
C GLY A 25 -1.55 47.54 51.58
N LEU A 26 -0.90 47.09 52.65
CA LEU A 26 0.00 45.94 52.63
C LEU A 26 -0.75 44.64 52.28
N ARG A 27 -1.96 44.44 52.81
CA ARG A 27 -2.80 43.28 52.51
C ARG A 27 -3.30 43.28 51.06
N ALA A 28 -3.63 44.44 50.50
CA ALA A 28 -4.04 44.59 49.11
C ALA A 28 -2.90 44.28 48.12
N ILE A 29 -1.66 44.68 48.44
CA ILE A 29 -0.47 44.36 47.64
C ILE A 29 -0.14 42.85 47.72
N GLY A 30 -0.23 42.25 48.91
CA GLY A 30 -0.10 40.79 49.10
C GLY A 30 -1.10 40.01 48.26
N ALA A 31 -2.40 40.36 48.35
CA ALA A 31 -3.46 39.72 47.58
C ALA A 31 -3.31 39.93 46.05
N ALA A 32 -2.81 41.08 45.61
CA ALA A 32 -2.53 41.33 44.19
C ALA A 32 -1.34 40.51 43.66
N ASN A 33 -0.34 40.24 44.51
CA ASN A 33 0.81 39.42 44.18
C ASN A 33 0.46 37.92 44.15
N GLU A 34 -0.35 37.44 45.09
CA GLU A 34 -0.90 36.08 45.12
C GLU A 34 -1.72 35.78 43.85
N ARG A 35 -2.63 36.68 43.45
CA ARG A 35 -3.39 36.56 42.19
C ARG A 35 -2.51 36.60 40.94
N ARG A 36 -1.31 37.17 41.00
CA ARG A 36 -0.32 37.13 39.89
C ARG A 36 0.45 35.81 39.89
N ALA A 37 0.78 35.27 41.07
CA ALA A 37 1.42 33.97 41.22
C ALA A 37 0.49 32.84 40.79
N GLU A 38 -0.78 32.87 41.20
CA GLU A 38 -1.82 31.92 40.77
C GLU A 38 -1.99 31.91 39.25
N ARG A 39 -2.17 33.08 38.63
CA ARG A 39 -2.26 33.20 37.16
C ARG A 39 -1.02 32.70 36.42
N ARG A 40 0.18 32.81 37.01
CA ARG A 40 1.42 32.24 36.45
C ARG A 40 1.41 30.71 36.53
N MET A 41 0.96 30.15 37.66
CA MET A 41 0.84 28.71 37.85
C MET A 41 -0.23 28.09 36.94
N GLU A 42 -1.39 28.73 36.79
CA GLU A 42 -2.45 28.31 35.86
C GLU A 42 -1.95 28.31 34.41
N ARG A 43 -1.28 29.38 33.99
CA ARG A 43 -0.66 29.44 32.65
C ARG A 43 0.40 28.38 32.44
N TYR A 44 1.20 28.06 33.46
CA TYR A 44 2.19 27.00 33.39
C TYR A 44 1.53 25.62 33.25
N ARG A 45 0.49 25.34 34.02
CA ARG A 45 -0.31 24.11 33.92
C ARG A 45 -0.98 23.97 32.56
N LEU A 46 -1.63 25.02 32.06
CA LEU A 46 -2.24 25.02 30.72
C LEU A 46 -1.20 24.80 29.62
N LYS A 47 -0.01 25.40 29.73
CA LYS A 47 1.10 25.16 28.78
C LYS A 47 1.63 23.73 28.85
N GLN A 48 1.75 23.16 30.05
CA GLN A 48 2.16 21.75 30.21
C GLN A 48 1.11 20.80 29.66
N GLN A 49 -0.17 21.02 29.96
CA GLN A 49 -1.28 20.23 29.42
C GLN A 49 -1.35 20.32 27.90
N ALA A 50 -1.19 21.52 27.32
CA ALA A 50 -1.12 21.69 25.86
C ALA A 50 0.08 20.95 25.26
N LYS A 51 1.25 21.00 25.91
CA LYS A 51 2.45 20.27 25.46
C LYS A 51 2.24 18.75 25.50
N ILE A 52 1.60 18.23 26.54
CA ILE A 52 1.26 16.80 26.67
C ILE A 52 0.25 16.41 25.59
N ALA A 53 -0.82 17.19 25.40
CA ALA A 53 -1.82 16.93 24.37
C ALA A 53 -1.23 16.93 22.95
N VAL A 54 -0.30 17.85 22.64
CA VAL A 54 0.42 17.88 21.37
C VAL A 54 1.34 16.66 21.23
N ALA A 55 2.06 16.28 22.28
CA ALA A 55 2.91 15.09 22.27
C ALA A 55 2.08 13.81 22.04
N GLU A 56 0.94 13.65 22.73
CA GLU A 56 0.02 12.53 22.54
C GLU A 56 -0.58 12.51 21.13
N ALA A 57 -1.03 13.66 20.60
CA ALA A 57 -1.54 13.76 19.24
C ALA A 57 -0.47 13.38 18.19
N SER A 58 0.76 13.86 18.36
CA SER A 58 1.89 13.51 17.50
C SER A 58 2.26 12.02 17.59
N GLY A 59 2.18 11.44 18.80
CA GLY A 59 2.40 10.01 19.02
C GLY A 59 1.34 9.17 18.31
N ARG A 60 0.06 9.52 18.44
CA ARG A 60 -1.04 8.85 17.73
C ARG A 60 -0.88 8.91 16.21
N GLY A 61 -0.53 10.08 15.67
CA GLY A 61 -0.25 10.23 14.23
C GLY A 61 0.87 9.29 13.74
N ARG A 62 1.99 9.24 14.47
CA ARG A 62 3.09 8.32 14.15
C ARG A 62 2.68 6.85 14.20
N THR A 63 1.90 6.44 15.20
CA THR A 63 1.42 5.05 15.28
C THR A 63 0.48 4.68 14.13
N HIS A 64 -0.30 5.64 13.63
CA HIS A 64 -1.19 5.45 12.49
C HIS A 64 -0.38 5.28 11.20
N GLU A 65 0.60 6.17 10.94
CA GLU A 65 1.48 6.04 9.78
C GLU A 65 2.28 4.72 9.78
N GLU A 66 2.75 4.27 10.95
CA GLU A 66 3.42 2.97 11.07
C GLU A 66 2.49 1.80 10.77
N ALA A 67 1.21 1.91 11.13
CA ALA A 67 0.20 0.91 10.77
C ALA A 67 -0.08 0.92 9.26
N ASP A 68 -0.26 2.11 8.67
CA ASP A 68 -0.47 2.30 7.23
C ASP A 68 0.71 1.74 6.43
N ARG A 69 1.96 2.03 6.83
CA ARG A 69 3.17 1.46 6.19
C ARG A 69 3.16 -0.07 6.19
N ARG A 70 2.77 -0.68 7.32
CA ARG A 70 2.70 -2.16 7.43
C ARG A 70 1.57 -2.74 6.59
N GLU A 71 0.40 -2.10 6.57
CA GLU A 71 -0.74 -2.49 5.74
C GLU A 71 -0.35 -2.40 4.26
N LEU A 72 0.23 -1.27 3.85
CA LEU A 72 0.62 -1.03 2.48
C LEU A 72 1.69 -2.01 1.98
N ALA A 73 2.72 -2.28 2.80
CA ALA A 73 3.73 -3.27 2.47
C ALA A 73 3.13 -4.67 2.23
N LYS A 74 2.11 -5.06 3.01
CA LYS A 74 1.40 -6.33 2.81
C LYS A 74 0.60 -6.35 1.51
N LEU A 75 -0.07 -5.24 1.18
CA LEU A 75 -0.87 -5.11 -0.05
C LEU A 75 0.02 -5.16 -1.30
N VAL A 76 1.12 -4.41 -1.31
CA VAL A 76 2.11 -4.46 -2.41
C VAL A 76 2.69 -5.87 -2.55
N ALA A 77 3.07 -6.51 -1.45
CA ALA A 77 3.57 -7.88 -1.50
C ALA A 77 2.51 -8.90 -1.97
N ALA A 78 1.24 -8.68 -1.67
CA ALA A 78 0.13 -9.52 -2.15
C ALA A 78 -0.09 -9.33 -3.66
N HIS A 79 -0.08 -8.08 -4.12
CA HIS A 79 -0.15 -7.72 -5.53
C HIS A 79 1.00 -8.39 -6.30
N ASP A 80 2.25 -8.22 -5.87
CA ASP A 80 3.44 -8.78 -6.54
C ASP A 80 3.39 -10.31 -6.63
N ARG A 81 2.89 -11.00 -5.58
CA ARG A 81 2.72 -12.46 -5.61
C ARG A 81 1.69 -12.90 -6.64
N THR A 82 0.57 -12.18 -6.74
CA THR A 82 -0.48 -12.49 -7.73
C THR A 82 0.00 -12.20 -9.14
N ASP A 83 0.71 -11.09 -9.34
CA ASP A 83 1.35 -10.75 -10.62
C ASP A 83 2.35 -11.82 -11.05
N ALA A 84 3.19 -12.34 -10.14
CA ALA A 84 4.13 -13.41 -10.44
C ALA A 84 3.39 -14.71 -10.87
N ARG A 85 2.33 -15.09 -10.16
CA ARG A 85 1.50 -16.26 -10.52
C ARG A 85 0.83 -16.08 -11.89
N TRP A 86 0.32 -14.88 -12.16
CA TRP A 86 -0.24 -14.54 -13.46
C TRP A 86 0.82 -14.61 -14.57
N PHE A 87 2.00 -14.04 -14.33
CA PHE A 87 3.08 -13.96 -15.31
C PHE A 87 3.54 -15.33 -15.80
N ASP A 88 3.50 -16.36 -14.94
CA ASP A 88 3.74 -17.74 -15.36
C ASP A 88 2.83 -18.16 -16.52
N TYR A 89 1.55 -17.73 -16.55
CA TYR A 89 0.62 -18.10 -17.63
C TYR A 89 0.92 -17.36 -18.94
N GLU A 90 1.63 -16.23 -18.91
CA GLU A 90 2.03 -15.50 -20.12
C GLU A 90 3.39 -15.96 -20.67
N VAL A 91 4.28 -16.44 -19.80
CA VAL A 91 5.67 -16.77 -20.16
C VAL A 91 5.90 -18.27 -20.26
N ASP A 92 5.36 -19.07 -19.35
CA ASP A 92 5.44 -20.53 -19.44
C ASP A 92 4.40 -21.06 -20.43
N ILE A 93 4.89 -21.38 -21.63
CA ILE A 93 4.08 -21.89 -22.74
C ILE A 93 3.40 -23.21 -22.37
N ALA A 94 4.05 -24.08 -21.59
CA ALA A 94 3.43 -25.33 -21.19
C ALA A 94 2.23 -25.05 -20.29
N LYS A 95 2.41 -24.17 -19.29
CA LYS A 95 1.33 -23.72 -18.40
C LYS A 95 0.20 -23.04 -19.18
N LEU A 96 0.53 -22.20 -20.15
CA LEU A 96 -0.43 -21.54 -21.03
C LEU A 96 -1.27 -22.56 -21.82
N LEU A 97 -0.64 -23.55 -22.44
CA LEU A 97 -1.34 -24.56 -23.23
C LEU A 97 -2.15 -25.55 -22.36
N ASP A 98 -1.75 -25.76 -21.10
CA ASP A 98 -2.52 -26.54 -20.14
C ASP A 98 -3.77 -25.80 -19.63
N PHE A 99 -3.67 -24.48 -19.47
CA PHE A 99 -4.73 -23.63 -18.92
C PHE A 99 -5.06 -22.42 -19.83
N PRO A 100 -5.48 -22.67 -21.08
CA PRO A 100 -5.66 -21.62 -22.09
C PRO A 100 -6.74 -20.60 -21.75
N LEU A 101 -7.68 -20.95 -20.86
CA LEU A 101 -8.71 -20.05 -20.39
C LEU A 101 -8.12 -18.77 -19.76
N MET A 102 -6.98 -18.88 -19.09
CA MET A 102 -6.32 -17.77 -18.41
C MET A 102 -5.93 -16.63 -19.35
N THR A 103 -5.69 -16.91 -20.64
CA THR A 103 -5.35 -15.88 -21.65
C THR A 103 -6.50 -15.59 -22.62
N ASN A 104 -7.64 -16.26 -22.45
CA ASN A 104 -8.79 -16.12 -23.34
C ASN A 104 -9.65 -14.90 -22.98
N MET A 105 -9.44 -13.79 -23.72
CA MET A 105 -10.19 -12.52 -23.55
C MET A 105 -11.68 -12.59 -23.95
N ARG A 106 -12.22 -13.78 -24.25
CA ARG A 106 -13.64 -14.00 -24.52
C ARG A 106 -14.38 -14.54 -23.30
N ASP A 107 -13.66 -15.12 -22.34
CA ASP A 107 -14.27 -15.65 -21.13
C ASP A 107 -14.55 -14.52 -20.12
N PRO A 108 -15.76 -14.45 -19.54
CA PRO A 108 -16.13 -13.38 -18.62
C PRO A 108 -15.28 -13.35 -17.34
N LEU A 109 -14.80 -14.51 -16.84
CA LEU A 109 -13.95 -14.55 -15.64
C LEU A 109 -12.56 -14.01 -15.95
N THR A 110 -12.00 -14.37 -17.10
CA THR A 110 -10.71 -13.83 -17.57
C THR A 110 -10.81 -12.33 -17.81
N ILE A 111 -11.89 -11.84 -18.42
CA ILE A 111 -12.14 -10.41 -18.59
C ILE A 111 -12.24 -9.70 -17.23
N ALA A 112 -12.99 -10.26 -16.28
CA ALA A 112 -13.15 -9.68 -14.94
C ALA A 112 -11.80 -9.58 -14.21
N PHE A 113 -11.02 -10.66 -14.23
CA PHE A 113 -9.66 -10.70 -13.72
C PHE A 113 -8.77 -9.59 -14.33
N HIS A 114 -8.72 -9.47 -15.65
CA HIS A 114 -7.87 -8.46 -16.31
C HIS A 114 -8.32 -7.02 -16.01
N LYS A 115 -9.63 -6.78 -15.85
CA LYS A 115 -10.15 -5.48 -15.42
C LYS A 115 -9.73 -5.15 -14.00
N ALA A 116 -9.87 -6.10 -13.08
CA ALA A 116 -9.45 -5.94 -11.69
C ALA A 116 -7.94 -5.73 -11.58
N LYS A 117 -7.13 -6.50 -12.32
CA LYS A 117 -5.67 -6.29 -12.43
C LYS A 117 -5.35 -4.87 -12.84
N ARG A 118 -5.93 -4.41 -13.96
CA ARG A 118 -5.67 -3.05 -14.47
C ARG A 118 -6.03 -1.98 -13.44
N ARG A 119 -7.11 -2.16 -12.68
CA ARG A 119 -7.50 -1.23 -11.62
C ARG A 119 -6.47 -1.22 -10.48
N ALA A 120 -6.02 -2.39 -10.02
CA ALA A 120 -4.99 -2.50 -9.00
C ALA A 120 -3.64 -1.90 -9.47
N ASP A 121 -3.26 -2.13 -10.72
CA ASP A 121 -2.06 -1.56 -11.35
C ASP A 121 -2.10 -0.03 -11.37
N LEU A 122 -3.25 0.56 -11.70
CA LEU A 122 -3.41 2.02 -11.77
C LEU A 122 -3.34 2.70 -10.39
N LEU A 123 -3.80 2.00 -9.34
CA LEU A 123 -3.80 2.50 -7.96
C LEU A 123 -2.53 2.12 -7.20
N ARG A 124 -1.64 1.33 -7.82
CA ARG A 124 -0.39 0.90 -7.21
C ARG A 124 0.48 2.11 -6.89
N PRO A 125 0.97 2.27 -5.66
CA PRO A 125 1.78 3.41 -5.31
C PRO A 125 3.20 3.29 -5.83
N GLU A 126 3.69 4.42 -6.32
CA GLU A 126 5.06 4.62 -6.76
C GLU A 126 5.53 5.99 -6.23
N PRO A 127 6.41 6.07 -5.21
CA PRO A 127 7.10 4.98 -4.51
C PRO A 127 6.20 4.17 -3.53
N PRO A 128 6.66 3.01 -3.00
CA PRO A 128 5.85 2.09 -2.18
C PRO A 128 5.24 2.66 -0.89
N ASP A 129 5.67 3.84 -0.43
CA ASP A 129 5.18 4.53 0.76
C ASP A 129 4.32 5.77 0.44
N ALA A 130 3.98 5.99 -0.84
CA ALA A 130 3.28 7.19 -1.30
C ALA A 130 1.87 7.38 -0.69
N LEU A 131 1.21 6.32 -0.21
CA LEU A 131 -0.14 6.39 0.38
C LEU A 131 -0.14 6.55 1.90
N VAL A 132 1.03 6.64 2.55
CA VAL A 132 1.11 6.74 4.02
C VAL A 132 0.54 8.07 4.47
N GLY A 133 -0.46 8.02 5.36
CA GLY A 133 -1.18 9.20 5.83
C GLY A 133 -2.34 9.64 4.92
N ASP A 134 -2.50 9.05 3.74
CA ASP A 134 -3.69 9.21 2.88
C ASP A 134 -4.58 7.98 3.03
N ARG A 135 -5.54 8.06 3.97
CA ARG A 135 -6.36 6.91 4.33
C ARG A 135 -7.32 6.51 3.20
N ASP A 136 -7.85 7.46 2.46
CA ASP A 136 -8.82 7.18 1.40
C ASP A 136 -8.13 6.49 0.21
N ALA A 137 -6.97 7.00 -0.21
CA ALA A 137 -6.19 6.36 -1.28
C ALA A 137 -5.69 4.95 -0.89
N LEU A 138 -5.29 4.76 0.38
CA LEU A 138 -4.92 3.44 0.89
C LEU A 138 -6.11 2.45 0.87
N LEU A 139 -7.32 2.91 1.22
CA LEU A 139 -8.52 2.09 1.15
C LEU A 139 -8.88 1.74 -0.30
N ASP A 140 -8.83 2.71 -1.22
CA ASP A 140 -9.07 2.46 -2.64
C ASP A 140 -8.10 1.43 -3.23
N TYR A 141 -6.80 1.54 -2.90
CA TYR A 141 -5.80 0.57 -3.33
C TYR A 141 -6.05 -0.81 -2.71
N ARG A 142 -6.37 -0.86 -1.41
CA ARG A 142 -6.71 -2.11 -0.72
C ARG A 142 -7.88 -2.82 -1.39
N ASP A 143 -8.98 -2.12 -1.63
CA ASP A 143 -10.18 -2.69 -2.24
C ASP A 143 -9.88 -3.20 -3.66
N ALA A 144 -9.05 -2.47 -4.42
CA ALA A 144 -8.62 -2.89 -5.74
C ALA A 144 -7.72 -4.14 -5.71
N VAL A 145 -6.81 -4.26 -4.74
CA VAL A 145 -5.99 -5.47 -4.55
C VAL A 145 -6.87 -6.65 -4.14
N ASP A 146 -7.81 -6.47 -3.20
CA ASP A 146 -8.71 -7.54 -2.76
C ASP A 146 -9.62 -8.04 -3.90
N GLU A 147 -10.14 -7.12 -4.72
CA GLU A 147 -10.90 -7.46 -5.94
C GLU A 147 -10.02 -8.20 -6.96
N TYR A 148 -8.79 -7.74 -7.17
CA TYR A 148 -7.83 -8.37 -8.09
C TYR A 148 -7.50 -9.80 -7.68
N LEU A 149 -7.14 -10.01 -6.41
CA LEU A 149 -6.83 -11.34 -5.86
C LEU A 149 -8.02 -12.29 -6.01
N SER A 150 -9.22 -11.83 -5.62
CA SER A 150 -10.44 -12.65 -5.69
C SER A 150 -10.78 -13.03 -7.13
N ALA A 151 -10.74 -12.07 -8.06
CA ALA A 151 -11.03 -12.31 -9.46
C ALA A 151 -10.01 -13.27 -10.10
N PHE A 152 -8.73 -13.15 -9.75
CA PHE A 152 -7.68 -14.07 -10.20
C PHE A 152 -7.91 -15.49 -9.68
N GLU A 153 -8.18 -15.66 -8.39
CA GLU A 153 -8.40 -16.99 -7.80
C GLU A 153 -9.62 -17.69 -8.42
N ILE A 154 -10.70 -16.96 -8.67
CA ILE A 154 -11.90 -17.50 -9.34
C ILE A 154 -11.58 -17.92 -10.79
N ALA A 155 -10.89 -17.06 -11.55
CA ALA A 155 -10.50 -17.37 -12.93
C ALA A 155 -9.54 -18.58 -12.98
N GLU A 156 -8.55 -18.63 -12.09
CA GLU A 156 -7.57 -19.71 -12.02
C GLU A 156 -8.22 -21.03 -11.62
N ALA A 157 -9.11 -21.04 -10.64
CA ALA A 157 -9.85 -22.23 -10.24
C ALA A 157 -10.69 -22.77 -11.41
N GLU A 158 -11.36 -21.90 -12.17
CA GLU A 158 -12.13 -22.32 -13.34
C GLU A 158 -11.23 -22.82 -14.48
N ALA A 159 -10.10 -22.15 -14.71
CA ALA A 159 -9.13 -22.59 -15.69
C ALA A 159 -8.55 -23.97 -15.35
N ILE A 160 -8.27 -24.24 -14.08
CA ILE A 160 -7.81 -25.55 -13.59
C ILE A 160 -8.91 -26.60 -13.73
N ARG A 161 -10.18 -26.24 -13.48
CA ARG A 161 -11.32 -27.14 -13.61
C ARG A 161 -11.56 -27.55 -15.06
N ARG A 162 -11.48 -26.60 -16.00
CA ARG A 162 -11.74 -26.86 -17.43
C ARG A 162 -10.50 -27.40 -18.15
N ARG A 163 -9.31 -26.89 -17.86
CA ARG A 163 -8.09 -27.18 -18.63
C ARG A 163 -8.34 -27.00 -20.13
N ARG A 164 -8.30 -28.10 -20.89
CA ARG A 164 -8.55 -28.18 -22.33
C ARG A 164 -9.93 -28.75 -22.68
N SER A 165 -10.85 -28.90 -21.71
CA SER A 165 -12.17 -29.52 -21.93
C SER A 165 -13.05 -28.77 -22.92
N ASP A 166 -12.83 -27.46 -23.07
CA ASP A 166 -13.62 -26.60 -23.95
C ASP A 166 -13.23 -26.78 -25.43
N PHE A 167 -12.13 -27.49 -25.70
CA PHE A 167 -11.68 -27.84 -27.06
C PHE A 167 -12.23 -29.19 -27.50
N SER A 168 -12.47 -29.34 -28.81
CA SER A 168 -12.81 -30.63 -29.39
C SER A 168 -11.68 -31.64 -29.21
N ALA A 169 -11.97 -32.94 -29.33
CA ALA A 169 -10.95 -33.97 -29.21
C ALA A 169 -9.80 -33.81 -30.23
N ASP A 170 -10.12 -33.36 -31.46
CA ASP A 170 -9.11 -33.07 -32.48
C ASP A 170 -8.25 -31.86 -32.08
N ASP A 171 -8.88 -30.79 -31.61
CA ASP A 171 -8.16 -29.59 -31.15
C ASP A 171 -7.28 -29.88 -29.93
N GLN A 172 -7.72 -30.73 -29.00
CA GLN A 172 -6.88 -31.17 -27.89
C GLN A 172 -5.62 -31.92 -28.37
N GLN A 173 -5.73 -32.72 -29.44
CA GLN A 173 -4.57 -33.37 -30.06
C GLN A 173 -3.67 -32.36 -30.77
N ARG A 174 -4.23 -31.37 -31.46
CA ARG A 174 -3.47 -30.25 -32.05
C ARG A 174 -2.68 -29.50 -30.99
N LEU A 175 -3.30 -29.18 -29.85
CA LEU A 175 -2.63 -28.54 -28.71
C LEU A 175 -1.49 -29.39 -28.14
N ALA A 176 -1.70 -30.71 -28.00
CA ALA A 176 -0.65 -31.62 -27.54
C ALA A 176 0.53 -31.71 -28.51
N ARG A 177 0.27 -31.75 -29.83
CA ARG A 177 1.32 -31.70 -30.86
C ARG A 177 2.07 -30.38 -30.82
N ALA A 178 1.37 -29.26 -30.70
CA ALA A 178 1.97 -27.94 -30.58
C ALA A 178 2.89 -27.86 -29.35
N GLN A 179 2.46 -28.37 -28.20
CA GLN A 179 3.26 -28.40 -26.98
C GLN A 179 4.57 -29.17 -27.18
N ASN A 180 4.53 -30.35 -27.78
CA ASN A 180 5.74 -31.14 -28.08
C ASN A 180 6.69 -30.41 -29.04
N LEU A 181 6.13 -29.75 -30.06
CA LEU A 181 6.91 -28.95 -31.01
C LEU A 181 7.54 -27.72 -30.35
N LEU A 182 6.85 -27.06 -29.41
CA LEU A 182 7.39 -25.92 -28.67
C LEU A 182 8.45 -26.34 -27.65
N HIS A 183 8.34 -27.54 -27.09
CA HIS A 183 9.42 -28.15 -26.31
C HIS A 183 10.68 -28.34 -27.16
N LEU A 184 10.54 -28.93 -28.35
CA LEU A 184 11.67 -29.08 -29.28
C LEU A 184 12.25 -27.73 -29.71
N ALA A 185 11.39 -26.73 -29.95
CA ALA A 185 11.83 -25.38 -30.30
C ALA A 185 12.61 -24.67 -29.18
N ASN A 186 12.47 -25.12 -27.93
CA ASN A 186 13.18 -24.62 -26.76
C ASN A 186 14.34 -25.52 -26.32
N ASP A 187 14.60 -26.63 -27.01
CA ASP A 187 15.65 -27.58 -26.64
C ASP A 187 17.03 -27.10 -27.14
N ASP A 188 17.95 -26.86 -26.20
CA ASP A 188 19.32 -26.42 -26.50
C ASP A 188 20.14 -27.47 -27.25
N ALA A 189 19.76 -28.75 -27.17
CA ALA A 189 20.43 -29.84 -27.88
C ALA A 189 20.01 -29.95 -29.36
N ALA A 190 18.88 -29.34 -29.75
CA ALA A 190 18.39 -29.34 -31.12
C ALA A 190 19.14 -28.30 -31.97
N THR A 191 19.28 -28.56 -33.27
CA THR A 191 19.89 -27.60 -34.20
C THR A 191 18.98 -26.37 -34.41
N ARG A 192 19.57 -25.25 -34.84
CA ARG A 192 18.82 -24.01 -35.14
C ARG A 192 17.68 -24.23 -36.14
N GLU A 193 17.95 -24.99 -37.21
CA GLU A 193 16.96 -25.29 -38.24
C GLU A 193 15.81 -26.16 -37.72
N GLU A 194 16.11 -27.16 -36.89
CA GLU A 194 15.10 -27.99 -36.24
C GLU A 194 14.20 -27.17 -35.32
N ARG A 195 14.77 -26.25 -34.52
CA ARG A 195 13.98 -25.37 -33.65
C ARG A 195 13.10 -24.41 -34.43
N GLN A 196 13.61 -23.82 -35.51
CA GLN A 196 12.83 -22.95 -36.40
C GLN A 196 11.67 -23.71 -37.05
N ASN A 197 11.92 -24.90 -37.58
CA ASN A 197 10.89 -25.74 -38.18
C ASN A 197 9.84 -26.16 -37.14
N ALA A 198 10.28 -26.59 -35.96
CA ALA A 198 9.40 -26.95 -34.86
C ALA A 198 8.51 -25.77 -34.44
N TYR A 199 9.08 -24.57 -34.28
CA TYR A 199 8.33 -23.36 -33.95
C TYR A 199 7.30 -22.99 -35.03
N ALA A 200 7.70 -23.03 -36.31
CA ALA A 200 6.80 -22.74 -37.42
C ALA A 200 5.64 -23.75 -37.50
N ARG A 201 5.91 -25.03 -37.25
CA ARG A 201 4.87 -26.08 -37.20
C ARG A 201 3.96 -25.93 -35.99
N ALA A 202 4.51 -25.62 -34.81
CA ALA A 202 3.72 -25.37 -33.61
C ALA A 202 2.73 -24.22 -33.82
N THR A 203 3.20 -23.13 -34.42
CA THR A 203 2.36 -21.96 -34.73
C THR A 203 1.18 -22.33 -35.63
N LYS A 204 1.39 -23.21 -36.63
CA LYS A 204 0.32 -23.73 -37.49
C LYS A 204 -0.67 -24.61 -36.71
N GLU A 205 -0.20 -25.45 -35.80
CA GLU A 205 -1.08 -26.29 -34.98
C GLU A 205 -1.96 -25.45 -34.05
N LEU A 206 -1.42 -24.35 -33.50
CA LEU A 206 -2.15 -23.42 -32.62
C LEU A 206 -3.08 -22.46 -33.36
N ASP A 207 -2.95 -22.35 -34.69
CA ASP A 207 -3.72 -21.39 -35.47
C ASP A 207 -5.23 -21.62 -35.33
N GLY A 208 -5.96 -20.54 -35.08
CA GLY A 208 -7.39 -20.55 -34.78
C GLY A 208 -7.79 -21.11 -33.40
N LEU A 209 -6.85 -21.65 -32.61
CA LEU A 209 -7.12 -22.20 -31.27
C LEU A 209 -6.68 -21.25 -30.17
N ILE A 210 -5.41 -20.86 -30.18
CA ILE A 210 -4.79 -20.04 -29.13
C ILE A 210 -3.81 -19.07 -29.77
N ALA A 211 -3.95 -17.79 -29.44
CA ALA A 211 -2.94 -16.79 -29.79
C ALA A 211 -1.84 -16.77 -28.71
N LEU A 212 -0.61 -17.10 -29.09
CA LEU A 212 0.53 -17.02 -28.17
C LEU A 212 0.78 -15.57 -27.74
N PRO A 213 0.91 -15.28 -26.43
CA PRO A 213 1.25 -13.95 -25.92
C PRO A 213 2.57 -13.44 -26.50
N ALA A 214 2.65 -12.13 -26.73
CA ALA A 214 3.85 -11.47 -27.21
C ALA A 214 5.13 -11.80 -26.39
N PRO A 215 5.12 -11.80 -25.04
CA PRO A 215 6.32 -12.13 -24.27
C PRO A 215 6.79 -13.58 -24.49
N ALA A 216 5.88 -14.56 -24.50
CA ALA A 216 6.23 -15.95 -24.81
C ALA A 216 6.83 -16.11 -26.21
N ARG A 217 6.25 -15.47 -27.23
CA ARG A 217 6.80 -15.51 -28.60
C ARG A 217 8.20 -14.91 -28.65
N ALA A 218 8.38 -13.72 -28.08
CA ALA A 218 9.67 -13.03 -28.07
C ALA A 218 10.75 -13.86 -27.38
N ALA A 219 10.43 -14.54 -26.27
CA ALA A 219 11.37 -15.42 -25.57
C ALA A 219 11.86 -16.58 -26.44
N ILE A 220 10.97 -17.22 -27.20
CA ILE A 220 11.35 -18.31 -28.13
C ILE A 220 12.18 -17.77 -29.30
N GLU A 221 11.71 -16.70 -29.93
CA GLU A 221 12.39 -16.08 -31.08
C GLU A 221 13.80 -15.63 -30.70
N GLN A 222 13.98 -15.02 -29.52
CA GLN A 222 15.28 -14.64 -29.00
C GLN A 222 16.19 -15.85 -28.76
N ARG A 223 15.70 -16.98 -28.25
CA ARG A 223 16.53 -18.20 -28.09
C ARG A 223 16.92 -18.81 -29.44
N ILE A 224 16.00 -18.82 -30.39
CA ILE A 224 16.27 -19.30 -31.75
C ILE A 224 17.33 -18.40 -32.44
N ALA A 225 17.30 -17.10 -32.18
CA ALA A 225 18.25 -16.12 -32.74
C ALA A 225 19.58 -16.02 -31.96
N GLY A 226 19.57 -16.17 -30.63
CA GLY A 226 20.73 -15.93 -29.75
C GLY A 226 21.88 -16.91 -29.93
N GLN A 227 21.65 -18.06 -30.57
CA GLN A 227 22.73 -18.96 -31.00
C GLN A 227 23.42 -18.51 -32.31
N ILE A 228 23.14 -17.32 -32.82
CA ILE A 228 23.83 -16.73 -33.99
C ILE A 228 25.08 -15.94 -33.57
N GLU A 229 25.16 -15.49 -32.31
CA GLU A 229 26.21 -14.58 -31.82
C GLU A 229 27.24 -15.23 -30.87
N ALA A 230 27.13 -16.54 -30.60
CA ALA A 230 28.03 -17.29 -29.72
C ALA A 230 28.85 -18.33 -30.48
#